data_AF-A0AAQ0KCW3-F1
#
_entry.id   AF-A0AAQ0KCW3-F1
#
_cell.length_a   1.000
_cell.length_b   1.000
_cell.length_c   1.000
_cell.angle_alpha   90.00
_cell.angle_beta   90.00
_cell.angle_gamma   90.00
#
_symmetry.space_group_name_H-M   'P 1'
#
loop_
_entity.id
_entity.type
_entity.pdbx_description
1 polymer ?
#
loop_
_entity_poly.entity_id
_entity_poly.type
_entity_poly.pdbx_seq_one_letter_code
_entity_poly.pdbx_strand_id
1 'polypeptide(L)' 'MSEQMNRVAYALRREGVQIVESKDGRFPRMVILNPSRRLQEKGVQMTTVKNGAHIVRNVANEQGVMVYWA' A
#
# COMPACT_ATOMS: atom_id res chain seq x y z
N MET A 1 -12.88 0.41 8.36
CA MET A 1 -11.63 1.11 8.02
C MET A 1 -11.42 2.26 9.01
N SER A 2 -10.21 2.48 9.56
CA SER A 2 -9.98 3.62 10.47
C SER A 2 -10.13 4.95 9.72
N GLU A 3 -10.53 6.01 10.41
CA GLU A 3 -10.73 7.34 9.80
C GLU A 3 -9.46 7.84 9.08
N GLN A 4 -8.29 7.53 9.64
CA GLN A 4 -6.99 7.81 9.06
C GLN A 4 -6.75 7.06 7.74
N MET A 5 -7.10 5.77 7.66
CA MET A 5 -7.03 5.00 6.41
C MET A 5 -7.95 5.57 5.34
N ASN A 6 -9.17 5.98 5.69
CA ASN A 6 -10.11 6.60 4.75
C ASN A 6 -9.54 7.90 4.17
N ARG A 7 -8.92 8.74 5.02
CA ARG A 7 -8.26 9.98 4.58
C ARG A 7 -7.10 9.71 3.62
N VAL A 8 -6.24 8.75 3.94
CA VAL A 8 -5.12 8.35 3.07
C VAL A 8 -5.64 7.78 1.75
N ALA A 9 -6.60 6.86 1.79
CA ALA A 9 -7.19 6.30 0.58
C ALA A 9 -7.81 7.37 -0.33
N TYR A 10 -8.46 8.37 0.27
CA TYR A 10 -9.01 9.50 -0.48
C TYR A 10 -7.94 10.37 -1.12
N ALA A 11 -6.88 10.74 -0.38
CA ALA A 11 -5.77 11.53 -0.90
C ALA A 11 -5.09 10.82 -2.08
N LEU A 12 -4.81 9.53 -1.92
CA LEU A 12 -4.20 8.70 -2.95
C LEU A 12 -5.09 8.58 -4.20
N ARG A 13 -6.41 8.42 -4.04
CA ARG A 13 -7.33 8.41 -5.20
C ARG A 13 -7.31 9.73 -5.97
N ARG A 14 -7.13 10.87 -5.32
CA ARG A 14 -6.98 12.16 -6.03
C ARG A 14 -5.69 12.23 -6.85
N GLU A 15 -4.67 11.48 -6.48
CA GLU A 15 -3.43 11.33 -7.25
C GLU A 15 -3.56 10.31 -8.40
N GLY A 16 -4.76 9.79 -8.66
CA GLY A 16 -4.99 8.74 -9.67
C GLY A 16 -4.56 7.34 -9.21
N VAL A 17 -4.23 7.17 -7.92
CA VAL A 17 -3.80 5.89 -7.38
C VAL A 17 -5.00 4.96 -7.22
N GLN A 18 -4.92 3.80 -7.87
CA GLN A 18 -5.93 2.77 -7.74
C GLN A 18 -5.63 1.90 -6.51
N ILE A 19 -6.62 1.74 -5.64
CA ILE A 19 -6.49 1.10 -4.33
C ILE A 19 -7.54 -0.01 -4.22
N VAL A 20 -7.09 -1.20 -3.81
CA VAL A 20 -7.94 -2.34 -3.46
C VAL A 20 -7.82 -2.60 -1.96
N GLU A 21 -8.96 -2.77 -1.29
CA GLU A 21 -9.01 -3.19 0.11
C GLU A 21 -8.97 -4.72 0.18
N SER A 22 -8.16 -5.24 1.11
CA SER A 22 -8.16 -6.67 1.44
C SER A 22 -9.45 -7.02 2.16
N LYS A 23 -10.34 -7.76 1.50
CA LYS A 23 -11.68 -8.14 2.02
C LYS A 23 -11.62 -8.89 3.35
N ASP A 24 -10.54 -9.63 3.59
CA ASP A 24 -10.41 -10.52 4.74
C ASP A 24 -9.71 -9.86 5.95
N GLY A 25 -9.46 -8.54 5.90
CA GLY A 25 -8.71 -7.82 6.93
C GLY A 25 -7.24 -8.27 7.05
N ARG A 26 -6.79 -9.16 6.16
CA ARG A 26 -5.42 -9.68 6.11
C ARG A 26 -4.46 -8.59 5.68
N PHE A 27 -3.31 -8.55 6.34
CA PHE A 27 -2.22 -7.65 5.98
C PHE A 27 -1.60 -8.06 4.63
N PRO A 28 -1.34 -7.11 3.72
CA PRO A 28 -1.63 -5.68 3.83
C PRO A 28 -3.11 -5.34 3.60
N ARG A 29 -3.62 -4.37 4.36
CA ARG A 29 -5.03 -3.95 4.29
C ARG A 29 -5.35 -3.16 3.02
N MET A 30 -4.38 -2.43 2.47
CA MET A 30 -4.48 -1.69 1.22
C MET A 30 -3.42 -2.16 0.25
N VAL A 31 -3.85 -2.53 -0.94
CA VAL A 31 -2.98 -2.84 -2.08
C VAL A 31 -3.16 -1.76 -3.12
N ILE A 32 -2.06 -1.13 -3.51
CA ILE A 32 -2.00 -0.15 -4.59
C ILE A 32 -1.75 -0.94 -5.89
N LEU A 33 -2.54 -0.65 -6.92
CA LEU A 33 -2.37 -1.22 -8.26
C LEU A 33 -1.52 -0.31 -9.16
N ASN A 34 -1.76 1.01 -9.08
CA ASN A 34 -1.07 2.01 -9.88
C ASN A 34 -0.53 3.11 -8.94
N PRO A 35 0.71 3.00 -8.44
CA PRO A 35 1.28 4.00 -7.54
C PRO A 35 1.61 5.29 -8.30
N SER A 36 1.35 6.45 -7.69
CA SER A 36 1.74 7.75 -8.24
C SER A 36 3.27 7.88 -8.23
N ARG A 37 3.81 8.78 -9.05
CA ARG A 37 5.26 9.04 -9.10
C ARG A 37 5.83 9.38 -7.71
N ARG A 38 5.12 10.23 -6.95
CA ARG A 38 5.46 10.60 -5.57
C ARG A 38 5.55 9.38 -4.65
N LEU A 39 4.61 8.44 -4.79
CA LEU A 39 4.61 7.19 -4.02
C LEU A 39 5.77 6.28 -4.39
N GLN A 40 6.09 6.18 -5.69
CA GLN A 40 7.22 5.39 -6.17
C GLN A 40 8.55 5.93 -5.63
N GLU A 41 8.74 7.26 -5.65
CA GLU A 41 9.95 7.92 -5.14
C GLU A 41 10.14 7.75 -3.62
N LYS A 42 9.03 7.59 -2.89
CA LYS A 42 9.02 7.34 -1.44
C LYS A 42 9.06 5.85 -1.08
N GLY A 43 8.81 4.98 -2.05
CA GLY A 43 8.70 3.55 -1.85
C GLY A 43 10.02 2.93 -1.48
N VAL A 44 10.00 2.01 -0.53
CA VAL A 44 11.13 1.13 -0.22
C VAL A 44 10.75 -0.31 -0.55
N GLN A 45 11.73 -1.09 -1.02
CA GLN A 45 11.53 -2.50 -1.30
C GLN A 45 11.58 -3.30 0.01
N MET A 46 10.51 -4.06 0.27
CA MET A 46 10.37 -4.94 1.41
C MET A 46 10.33 -6.38 0.92
N THR A 47 11.31 -7.17 1.37
CA THR A 47 11.36 -8.61 1.13
C THR A 47 10.81 -9.33 2.36
N THR A 48 9.73 -10.09 2.19
CA THR A 48 9.17 -10.93 3.25
C THR A 48 9.28 -12.39 2.86
N VAL A 49 9.74 -13.23 3.80
CA VAL A 49 9.74 -14.68 3.61
C VAL A 49 8.44 -15.25 4.17
N LYS A 50 7.65 -15.90 3.32
CA LYS A 50 6.40 -16.58 3.72
C LYS A 50 6.36 -17.97 3.12
N ASN A 51 6.25 -18.99 3.98
CA ASN A 51 6.25 -20.41 3.58
C ASN A 51 7.43 -20.79 2.67
N GLY A 52 8.62 -20.26 2.94
CA GLY A 52 9.83 -20.50 2.13
C GLY A 52 9.91 -19.71 0.82
N ALA A 53 8.85 -18.98 0.43
CA ALA A 53 8.87 -18.10 -0.73
C ALA A 53 9.30 -16.67 -0.35
N HIS A 54 10.19 -16.08 -1.16
CA HIS A 54 10.53 -14.67 -1.08
C HIS A 54 9.46 -13.85 -1.80
N ILE A 55 8.73 -13.03 -1.04
CA ILE A 55 7.75 -12.09 -1.57
C ILE A 55 8.38 -10.71 -1.50
N VAL A 56 8.68 -10.15 -2.66
CA VAL A 56 9.17 -8.78 -2.80
C VAL A 56 7.99 -7.86 -3.05
N ARG A 57 7.89 -6.77 -2.27
CA ARG A 57 6.86 -5.74 -2.43
C ARG A 57 7.46 -4.37 -2.19
N ASN A 58 6.95 -3.38 -2.89
CA ASN A 58 7.21 -1.99 -2.54
C ASN A 58 6.25 -1.55 -1.44
N VAL A 59 6.75 -0.74 -0.52
CA VAL A 59 5.98 -0.19 0.60
C VAL A 59 6.30 1.28 0.79
N ALA A 60 5.29 2.08 1.11
CA ALA A 60 5.46 3.45 1.58
C ALA A 60 4.57 3.72 2.80
N ASN A 61 5.02 4.65 3.64
CA ASN A 61 4.24 5.17 4.75
C ASN A 61 3.55 6.47 4.34
N GLU A 62 2.23 6.47 4.22
CA GLU A 62 1.43 7.66 3.96
C GLU A 62 0.67 8.07 5.23
N GLN A 63 1.11 9.17 5.85
CA GLN A 63 0.48 9.73 7.07
C GLN A 63 0.24 8.68 8.18
N GLY A 64 1.17 7.74 8.38
CA GLY A 64 1.05 6.65 9.37
C GLY A 64 0.36 5.39 8.86
N VAL A 65 -0.08 5.35 7.60
CA VAL A 65 -0.68 4.18 6.96
C VAL A 65 0.31 3.55 5.99
N MET A 66 0.62 2.28 6.21
CA MET A 66 1.48 1.52 5.30
C MET A 66 0.68 1.05 4.08
N VAL A 67 1.16 1.40 2.89
CA VAL A 67 0.56 1.04 1.61
C VAL A 67 1.55 0.22 0.78
N TYR A 68 1.04 -0.77 0.06
CA TYR A 68 1.86 -1.82 -0.57
C TYR A 68 1.53 -1.97 -2.06
N TRP A 69 2.53 -2.18 -2.90
CA TRP A 69 2.38 -2.54 -4.32
C TRP A 69 3.49 -3.51 -4.77
N ALA A 70 3.35 -4.08 -5.96
CA ALA A 70 4.37 -4.92 -6.60
C ALA A 70 5.41 -4.05 -7.32
#